data_AF-A0A4Q1US00-F1
#
_entry.id   AF-A0A4Q1US00-F1
#
_cell.length_a   1.000
_cell.length_b   1.000
_cell.length_c   1.000
_cell.angle_alpha   90.00
_cell.angle_beta   90.00
_cell.angle_gamma   90.00
#
_symmetry.space_group_name_H-M   'P 1'
#
loop_
_entity.id
_entity.type
_entity.pdbx_description
1 polymer ?
#
loop_
_entity_poly.entity_id
_entity_poly.type
_entity_poly.pdbx_seq_one_letter_code
_entity_poly.pdbx_strand_id
1 'polypeptide(L)'
;MTGQRRESSCSESPTCETALNTIALAASLLFAHGQTTERTVVSAGRLGCARGATVRVLPHWDELIVELDGAPVSQIVPAKPRGVDMGRVLAVTAVIDQI
;
A
#
# COMPACT_ATOMS: atom_id res chain seq x y z
N MET A 1 16.55 24.73 -27.49
CA MET A 1 16.96 23.40 -26.98
C MET A 1 16.77 23.45 -25.46
N THR A 2 15.57 23.07 -24.98
CA THR A 2 15.22 21.76 -24.37
C THR A 2 15.68 21.68 -22.91
N GLY A 3 14.83 21.48 -21.91
CA GLY A 3 13.42 21.11 -21.91
C GLY A 3 12.72 21.53 -20.63
N GLN A 4 11.45 21.90 -20.78
CA GLN A 4 10.54 22.18 -19.69
C GLN A 4 10.23 20.85 -19.00
N ARG A 5 10.73 20.71 -17.77
CA ARG A 5 10.39 19.60 -16.87
C ARG A 5 8.87 19.66 -16.67
N ARG A 6 8.15 18.71 -17.26
CA ARG A 6 6.70 18.54 -17.00
C ARG A 6 6.55 18.09 -15.55
N GLU A 7 6.41 19.04 -14.65
CA GLU A 7 5.78 18.80 -13.35
C GLU A 7 4.30 18.55 -13.64
N SER A 8 3.96 17.28 -13.85
CA SER A 8 2.57 16.83 -13.96
C SER A 8 1.93 16.97 -12.58
N SER A 9 1.24 18.08 -12.37
CA SER A 9 0.36 18.36 -11.24
C SER A 9 -0.86 17.43 -11.29
N CYS A 10 -0.71 16.18 -10.86
CA CYS A 10 -1.84 15.27 -10.64
C CYS A 10 -2.44 15.42 -9.23
N SER A 11 -2.07 16.46 -8.49
CA SER A 11 -2.34 16.58 -7.05
C SER A 11 -3.78 16.87 -6.66
N GLU A 12 -4.69 17.24 -7.58
CA GLU A 12 -6.06 17.66 -7.23
C GLU A 12 -7.15 17.17 -8.20
N SER A 13 -6.92 16.05 -8.90
CA SER A 13 -8.01 15.44 -9.70
C SER A 13 -8.82 14.47 -8.83
N PRO A 14 -10.16 14.62 -8.70
CA PRO A 14 -11.00 13.75 -7.86
C PRO A 14 -10.95 12.26 -8.27
N THR A 15 -10.48 12.00 -9.50
CA THR A 15 -10.22 10.67 -10.05
C THR A 15 -9.01 9.98 -9.40
N CYS A 16 -7.94 10.71 -9.08
CA CYS A 16 -6.75 10.15 -8.42
C CYS A 16 -7.04 9.75 -6.99
N GLU A 17 -7.74 10.60 -6.24
CA GLU A 17 -8.16 10.30 -4.86
C GLU A 17 -9.10 9.10 -4.81
N THR A 18 -10.09 9.04 -5.71
CA THR A 18 -11.00 7.89 -5.81
C THR A 18 -10.27 6.59 -6.16
N ALA A 19 -9.30 6.67 -7.09
CA ALA A 19 -8.47 5.51 -7.44
C ALA A 19 -7.63 5.05 -6.25
N LEU A 20 -7.00 5.99 -5.53
CA LEU A 20 -6.20 5.71 -4.35
C LEU A 20 -7.02 5.06 -3.24
N ASN A 21 -8.20 5.59 -2.93
CA ASN A 21 -9.11 5.03 -1.93
C ASN A 21 -9.54 3.60 -2.29
N THR A 22 -9.83 3.35 -3.57
CA THR A 22 -10.21 2.00 -4.05
C THR A 22 -9.04 1.02 -3.90
N ILE A 23 -7.83 1.46 -4.23
CA ILE A 23 -6.61 0.64 -4.12
C ILE A 23 -6.30 0.33 -2.66
N ALA A 24 -6.40 1.31 -1.76
CA ALA A 24 -6.26 1.09 -0.31
C ALA A 24 -7.25 0.06 0.18
N LEU A 25 -8.53 0.23 -0.12
CA LEU A 25 -9.56 -0.65 0.38
C LEU A 25 -9.32 -2.10 -0.07
N ALA A 26 -8.98 -2.30 -1.35
CA ALA A 26 -8.65 -3.62 -1.87
C ALA A 26 -7.42 -4.23 -1.17
N ALA A 27 -6.35 -3.46 -1.03
CA ALA A 27 -5.12 -3.92 -0.37
C ALA A 27 -5.37 -4.26 1.12
N SER A 28 -6.10 -3.41 1.84
CA SER A 28 -6.45 -3.62 3.25
C SER A 28 -7.29 -4.87 3.44
N LEU A 29 -8.27 -5.12 2.57
CA LEU A 29 -9.08 -6.35 2.64
C LEU A 29 -8.24 -7.60 2.41
N LEU A 30 -7.36 -7.60 1.39
CA LEU A 30 -6.48 -8.74 1.12
C LEU A 30 -5.56 -9.02 2.32
N PHE A 31 -4.93 -7.97 2.85
CA PHE A 31 -3.99 -8.07 3.97
C PHE A 31 -4.68 -8.49 5.27
N ALA A 32 -5.78 -7.83 5.64
CA ALA A 32 -6.54 -8.13 6.85
C ALA A 32 -7.10 -9.57 6.87
N HIS A 33 -7.33 -10.16 5.69
CA HIS A 33 -7.86 -11.50 5.52
C HIS A 33 -6.82 -12.54 5.10
N GLY A 34 -5.54 -12.28 5.35
CA GLY A 34 -4.50 -13.31 5.33
C GLY A 34 -3.95 -13.65 3.94
N GLN A 35 -4.12 -12.79 2.94
CA GLN A 35 -3.23 -12.86 1.77
C GLN A 35 -1.80 -12.52 2.19
N THR A 36 -0.83 -13.10 1.48
CA THR A 36 0.57 -12.78 1.71
C THR A 36 0.85 -11.32 1.39
N THR A 37 1.78 -10.71 2.12
CA THR A 37 2.31 -9.37 1.86
C THR A 37 2.64 -9.18 0.38
N GLU A 38 3.39 -10.10 -0.21
CA GLU A 38 3.76 -10.09 -1.63
C GLU A 38 2.53 -10.06 -2.55
N ARG A 39 1.55 -10.94 -2.33
CA ARG A 39 0.38 -11.03 -3.21
C ARG A 39 -0.57 -9.85 -3.04
N THR A 40 -0.65 -9.28 -1.84
CA THR A 40 -1.34 -8.01 -1.58
C THR A 40 -0.71 -6.88 -2.41
N VAL A 41 0.62 -6.71 -2.35
CA VAL A 41 1.34 -5.67 -3.11
C VAL A 41 1.15 -5.85 -4.61
N VAL A 42 1.34 -7.07 -5.13
CA VAL A 42 1.16 -7.37 -6.55
C VAL A 42 -0.27 -7.09 -7.01
N SER A 43 -1.28 -7.47 -6.22
CA SER A 43 -2.69 -7.28 -6.59
C SER A 43 -3.09 -5.81 -6.58
N ALA A 44 -2.63 -5.05 -5.57
CA ALA A 44 -2.84 -3.60 -5.51
C ALA A 44 -2.15 -2.87 -6.66
N GLY A 45 -0.92 -3.27 -7.01
CA GLY A 45 -0.19 -2.75 -8.18
C GLY A 45 -0.95 -3.00 -9.49
N ARG A 46 -1.46 -4.22 -9.70
CA ARG A 46 -2.29 -4.55 -10.87
C ARG A 46 -3.55 -3.69 -10.95
N LEU A 47 -4.22 -3.47 -9.82
CA LEU A 47 -5.40 -2.61 -9.75
C LEU A 47 -5.08 -1.14 -10.06
N GLY A 48 -3.94 -0.64 -9.58
CA GLY A 48 -3.43 0.67 -9.94
C GLY A 48 -3.18 0.80 -11.43
N CYS A 49 -2.44 -0.14 -12.03
CA CYS A 49 -2.16 -0.13 -13.47
C CYS A 49 -3.44 -0.14 -14.31
N ALA A 50 -4.44 -0.94 -13.92
CA ALA A 50 -5.74 -0.97 -14.59
C ALA A 50 -6.51 0.36 -14.49
N ARG A 51 -6.16 1.22 -13.53
CA ARG A 51 -6.72 2.56 -13.32
C ARG A 51 -5.81 3.68 -13.83
N GLY A 52 -4.71 3.35 -14.51
CA GLY A 52 -3.76 4.32 -15.05
C GLY A 52 -2.86 4.98 -14.00
N ALA A 53 -2.71 4.35 -12.82
CA ALA A 53 -1.86 4.84 -11.74
C ALA A 53 -0.79 3.81 -11.39
N THR A 54 0.45 4.26 -11.20
CA THR A 54 1.48 3.42 -10.58
C THR A 54 1.38 3.63 -9.08
N VAL A 55 1.25 2.55 -8.31
CA VAL A 55 1.10 2.59 -6.84
C VAL A 55 2.18 1.78 -6.16
N ARG A 56 2.66 2.29 -5.03
CA ARG A 56 3.51 1.56 -4.10
C ARG A 56 2.70 1.25 -2.86
N VAL A 57 2.64 -0.03 -2.50
CA VAL A 57 2.01 -0.48 -1.25
C VAL A 57 3.12 -1.02 -0.35
N LEU A 58 3.21 -0.46 0.85
CA LEU A 58 4.18 -0.85 1.87
C LEU A 58 3.39 -1.40 3.05
N PRO A 59 3.28 -2.73 3.18
CA PRO A 59 2.62 -3.32 4.33
C PRO A 59 3.49 -3.20 5.57
N HIS A 60 2.87 -2.72 6.63
CA HIS A 60 3.37 -2.81 7.99
C HIS A 60 2.42 -3.70 8.80
N TRP A 61 2.82 -4.13 10.00
CA TRP A 61 2.11 -5.21 10.72
C TRP A 61 0.61 -4.96 10.90
N ASP A 62 0.21 -3.73 11.21
CA ASP A 62 -1.18 -3.35 11.49
C ASP A 62 -1.73 -2.30 10.50
N GLU A 63 -0.96 -1.89 9.51
CA GLU A 63 -1.31 -0.81 8.59
C GLU A 63 -0.70 -1.00 7.21
N LEU A 64 -1.28 -0.38 6.19
CA LEU A 64 -0.68 -0.26 4.87
C LEU A 64 -0.43 1.21 4.56
N ILE A 65 0.76 1.50 4.04
CA ILE A 65 1.04 2.77 3.40
C ILE A 65 0.83 2.56 1.90
N VAL A 66 -0.02 3.38 1.28
CA VAL A 66 -0.30 3.33 -0.15
C VAL A 66 0.03 4.68 -0.75
N GLU A 67 0.92 4.69 -1.74
CA GLU A 67 1.48 5.89 -2.35
C GLU A 67 1.23 5.85 -3.86
N LEU A 68 0.92 7.01 -4.44
CA LEU A 68 0.91 7.19 -5.88
C LEU A 68 2.32 7.55 -6.35
N ASP A 69 2.87 6.79 -7.27
CA ASP A 69 4.17 7.11 -7.87
C ASP A 69 4.06 8.39 -8.70
N GLY A 70 5.07 9.25 -8.60
CA GLY A 70 5.08 10.56 -9.25
C GLY A 70 4.18 11.62 -8.61
N ALA A 71 3.54 11.35 -7.46
CA ALA A 71 2.76 12.32 -6.72
C ALA A 71 3.11 12.29 -5.21
N PRO A 72 3.10 13.43 -4.50
CA PRO A 72 3.31 13.47 -3.04
C PRO A 72 2.04 13.06 -2.28
N VAL A 73 1.28 12.10 -2.81
CA VAL A 73 0.00 11.65 -2.26
C VAL A 73 0.19 10.25 -1.69
N SER A 74 0.05 10.15 -0.37
CA SER A 74 0.13 8.91 0.40
C SER A 74 -1.03 8.80 1.36
N GLN A 75 -1.52 7.58 1.58
CA GLN A 75 -2.49 7.27 2.62
C GLN A 75 -1.93 6.17 3.52
N ILE A 76 -2.18 6.30 4.83
CA ILE A 76 -1.93 5.25 5.81
C ILE A 76 -3.30 4.68 6.18
N VAL A 77 -3.50 3.40 5.96
CA VAL A 77 -4.78 2.73 6.23
C VAL A 77 -4.59 1.62 7.27
N PRO A 78 -5.35 1.63 8.38
CA PRO A 78 -5.36 0.52 9.32
C PRO A 78 -5.79 -0.77 8.62
N ALA A 79 -5.02 -1.84 8.82
CA ALA A 79 -5.21 -3.10 8.13
C ALA A 79 -4.75 -4.30 8.98
N LYS A 80 -5.09 -4.32 10.27
CA LYS A 80 -4.71 -5.41 11.18
C LYS A 80 -5.15 -6.79 10.65
N PRO A 81 -4.22 -7.75 10.45
CA PRO A 81 -4.55 -9.13 10.10
C PRO A 81 -5.45 -9.78 11.15
N ARG A 82 -6.56 -10.37 10.72
CA ARG A 82 -7.54 -10.99 11.63
C ARG A 82 -7.14 -12.39 12.07
N GLY A 83 -6.39 -13.10 11.23
CA GLY A 83 -5.96 -14.48 11.45
C GLY A 83 -4.60 -14.62 12.15
N VAL A 84 -3.92 -13.51 12.45
CA VAL A 84 -2.57 -13.52 13.02
C VAL A 84 -2.59 -12.80 14.37
N ASP A 85 -2.05 -13.47 15.40
CA ASP A 85 -1.77 -12.85 16.69
C ASP A 85 -0.38 -12.20 16.63
N MET A 86 -0.35 -10.91 16.33
CA MET A 86 0.91 -10.16 16.21
C MET A 86 1.74 -10.11 17.50
N GLY A 87 1.08 -10.17 18.67
CA GLY A 87 1.79 -10.21 19.94
C GLY A 87 2.62 -11.48 20.08
N ARG A 88 2.07 -12.63 19.65
CA ARG A 88 2.80 -13.90 19.62
C ARG A 88 3.92 -13.91 18.59
N VAL A 89 3.68 -13.37 17.39
CA VAL A 89 4.71 -13.29 16.34
C VAL A 89 5.91 -12.50 16.86
N LEU A 90 5.69 -11.30 17.39
CA LEU A 90 6.75 -10.45 17.93
C LEU A 90 7.50 -11.11 19.09
N ALA A 91 6.79 -11.76 20.01
CA ALA A 91 7.41 -12.46 21.14
C ALA A 91 8.37 -13.57 20.68
N VAL A 92 8.00 -14.35 19.67
CA VAL A 92 8.84 -15.42 19.14
C VAL A 92 10.01 -14.87 18.33
N THR A 93 9.80 -13.86 17.49
CA THR A 93 10.88 -13.18 16.74
C THR A 93 11.94 -12.64 17.70
N ALA A 94 11.53 -12.01 18.80
CA ALA A 94 12.46 -11.50 19.81
C ALA A 94 13.32 -12.60 20.47
N VAL A 95 12.84 -13.84 20.56
CA VAL A 95 13.64 -14.99 21.03
C VAL A 95 14.63 -15.44 19.95
N ILE A 96 14.22 -15.45 18.68
CA ILE A 96 15.09 -15.80 17.55
C ILE A 96 16.26 -14.81 17.43
N ASP A 97 15.99 -13.52 17.60
CA ASP A 97 16.99 -12.45 17.47
C ASP A 97 18.06 -12.46 18.61
N GLN A 98 17.88 -13.29 19.63
CA GLN A 98 18.84 -13.48 20.73
C GLN A 98 19.87 -14.59 20.46
N ILE A 99 19.73 -15.32 19.36
CA ILE A 99 20.63 -16.40 18.94
C ILE A 99 21.66 -15.84 17.95
#